data_AF-A0A7X7RTL6-F1
#
_entry.id   AF-A0A7X7RTL6-F1
#
_cell.length_a   1.000
_cell.length_b   1.000
_cell.length_c   1.000
_cell.angle_alpha   90.00
_cell.angle_beta   90.00
_cell.angle_gamma   90.00
#
_symmetry.space_group_name_H-M   'P 1'
#
loop_
_entity.id
_entity.type
_entity.pdbx_description
1 polymer ?
#
loop_
_entity_poly.entity_id
_entity_poly.type
_entity_poly.pdbx_seq_one_letter_code
_entity_poly.pdbx_strand_id
1 'polypeptide(L)' 'TLELSNVANLPILLTPGMKIGQISFDRMSTPVERPYGHPELGSHYQGQVGPTPGRSLNP' A
#
# COMPACT_ATOMS: atom_id res chain seq x y z
N THR A 1 2.04 1.14 -1.89
CA THR A 1 1.78 0.97 -3.34
C THR A 1 0.38 1.42 -3.66
N LEU A 2 0.12 1.98 -4.85
CA LEU A 2 -1.23 2.21 -5.37
C LEU A 2 -1.47 1.26 -6.54
N GLU A 3 -2.62 0.61 -6.56
CA GLU A 3 -3.10 -0.16 -7.72
C GLU A 3 -4.07 0.74 -8.50
N LEU A 4 -3.78 0.99 -9.78
CA LEU A 4 -4.55 1.93 -10.60
C LEU A 4 -5.14 1.19 -11.81
N SER A 5 -6.45 1.30 -11.97
CA SER A 5 -7.20 0.70 -13.07
C SER A 5 -8.00 1.77 -13.80
N ASN A 6 -7.86 1.83 -15.12
CA ASN A 6 -8.71 2.65 -15.96
C ASN A 6 -9.92 1.82 -16.42
N VAL A 7 -11.11 2.22 -16.01
CA VAL A 7 -12.39 1.58 -16.41
C VAL A 7 -13.13 2.37 -17.51
N ALA A 8 -12.58 3.50 -17.95
CA ALA A 8 -13.15 4.30 -19.03
C ALA A 8 -12.68 3.78 -20.41
N ASN A 9 -13.37 4.23 -21.48
CA ASN A 9 -13.00 3.92 -22.86
C ASN A 9 -11.92 4.85 -23.44
N LEU A 10 -11.44 5.83 -22.67
CA LEU A 10 -10.41 6.78 -23.06
C LEU A 10 -9.18 6.67 -22.16
N PRO A 11 -7.96 6.89 -22.68
CA PRO A 11 -6.75 6.98 -21.87
C PRO A 11 -6.82 8.12 -20.84
N ILE A 12 -6.22 7.90 -19.67
CA ILE A 12 -6.10 8.91 -18.61
C ILE A 12 -4.62 9.22 -18.41
N LEU A 13 -4.24 10.49 -18.54
CA LEU A 13 -2.89 10.95 -18.25
C LEU A 13 -2.73 11.11 -16.73
N LEU A 14 -1.77 10.38 -16.16
CA LEU A 14 -1.31 10.57 -14.79
C LEU A 14 -0.01 11.37 -14.79
N THR A 15 0.09 12.36 -13.91
CA THR A 15 1.29 13.20 -13.78
C THR A 15 1.89 13.09 -12.38
N PRO A 16 3.22 13.07 -12.25
CA PRO A 16 3.87 13.14 -10.94
C PRO A 16 3.42 14.39 -10.17
N GLY A 17 3.04 14.21 -8.90
CA GLY A 17 2.59 15.29 -8.02
C GLY A 17 1.09 15.60 -8.07
N MET A 18 0.32 14.96 -8.96
CA MET A 18 -1.14 15.12 -8.94
C MET A 18 -1.75 14.52 -7.67
N LYS A 19 -2.85 15.13 -7.20
CA LYS A 19 -3.65 14.53 -6.11
C LYS A 19 -4.31 13.25 -6.64
N ILE A 20 -3.96 12.11 -6.05
CA ILE A 20 -4.40 10.78 -6.52
C ILE A 20 -5.24 10.01 -5.50
N GLY A 21 -5.31 10.50 -4.26
CA GLY A 21 -6.06 9.86 -3.18
C GLY A 21 -5.97 10.66 -1.89
N GLN A 22 -6.59 10.12 -0.83
CA GLN A 22 -6.57 10.67 0.52
C GLN A 22 -6.46 9.54 1.54
N ILE A 23 -5.94 9.83 2.73
CA ILE A 23 -5.83 8.89 3.83
C ILE A 23 -6.64 9.45 5.00
N SER A 24 -7.50 8.62 5.56
CA SER A 24 -8.15 8.87 6.86
C SER A 24 -7.55 7.92 7.89
N PHE A 25 -7.51 8.36 9.15
CA PHE A 25 -6.97 7.58 10.25
C PHE A 25 -8.06 7.34 11.30
N ASP A 26 -8.16 6.09 11.74
CA ASP A 26 -9.00 5.70 12.87
C ASP A 26 -8.13 5.31 14.06
N ARG A 27 -8.67 5.54 15.27
CA ARG A 27 -7.97 5.23 16.51
C ARG A 27 -8.27 3.79 16.95
N MET A 28 -7.22 3.05 17.29
CA MET A 28 -7.37 1.74 17.92
C MET A 28 -7.86 1.86 19.37
N SER A 29 -8.64 0.88 19.82
CA SER A 29 -9.12 0.81 21.20
C SER A 29 -7.97 0.64 22.22
N THR A 30 -6.91 -0.05 21.83
CA THR A 30 -5.70 -0.30 22.63
C THR A 30 -4.44 -0.25 21.75
N PRO A 31 -3.23 -0.16 22.34
CA PRO A 31 -1.98 -0.35 21.61
C PRO A 31 -1.90 -1.72 20.91
N VAL A 32 -1.22 -1.78 19.76
CA VAL A 32 -0.96 -3.03 19.03
C VAL A 32 0.18 -3.80 19.71
N GLU A 33 -0.04 -5.06 20.05
CA GLU A 33 1.00 -5.93 20.62
C GLU A 33 2.11 -6.27 19.61
N ARG A 34 1.72 -6.62 18.38
CA ARG A 34 2.64 -6.97 17.27
C ARG A 34 2.35 -6.05 16.07
N PRO A 35 2.97 -4.86 15.98
CA PRO A 35 2.74 -3.93 14.88
C PRO A 35 3.28 -4.49 13.55
N TYR A 36 2.84 -3.93 12.42
CA TYR A 36 3.41 -4.26 11.11
C TYR A 36 4.94 -4.09 11.13
N GLY A 37 5.66 -5.05 10.56
CA GLY A 37 7.13 -5.09 10.65
C GLY A 37 7.67 -5.82 11.88
N HIS A 38 6.82 -6.28 12.82
CA HIS A 38 7.27 -7.11 13.94
C HIS A 38 7.99 -8.39 13.42
N PRO A 39 9.13 -8.81 14.00
CA PRO A 39 9.96 -9.89 13.48
C PRO A 39 9.20 -11.20 13.22
N GLU A 40 8.22 -11.53 14.06
CA GLU A 40 7.44 -12.76 13.97
C GLU A 40 6.33 -12.74 12.91
N LEU A 41 6.00 -11.56 12.34
CA LEU A 41 4.89 -11.42 11.38
C LEU A 41 5.29 -11.68 9.93
N GLY A 42 6.59 -11.83 9.62
CA GLY A 42 7.07 -12.03 8.25
C GLY A 42 6.66 -10.90 7.28
N SER A 43 6.49 -9.68 7.78
CA SER A 43 5.96 -8.54 7.01
C SER A 43 6.81 -8.25 5.77
N HIS A 44 6.18 -8.29 4.60
CA HIS A 44 6.91 -8.27 3.32
C HIS A 44 7.37 -6.89 2.84
N TYR A 45 6.76 -5.81 3.34
CA TYR A 45 6.90 -4.47 2.73
C TYR A 45 7.26 -3.38 3.75
N GLN A 46 7.76 -3.74 4.92
CA GLN A 46 8.27 -2.76 5.89
C GLN A 46 9.41 -1.94 5.27
N GLY A 47 9.31 -0.60 5.33
CA GLY A 47 10.35 0.30 4.79
C GLY A 47 10.35 0.47 3.26
N GLN A 48 9.24 0.15 2.59
CA GLN A 48 9.12 0.31 1.15
C GLN A 48 9.24 1.78 0.67
N VAL A 49 10.10 2.05 -0.31
CA VAL A 49 10.37 3.41 -0.86
C VAL A 49 9.68 3.64 -2.22
N GLY A 50 9.42 2.60 -2.99
CA GLY A 50 8.74 2.65 -4.30
C GLY A 50 7.85 1.43 -4.51
N PRO A 51 7.18 1.24 -5.66
CA PRO A 51 6.33 0.07 -5.89
C PRO A 51 7.16 -1.23 -5.90
N THR A 52 7.02 -2.03 -4.84
CA THR A 52 7.63 -3.36 -4.74
C THR A 52 6.70 -4.36 -5.42
N PRO A 53 7.20 -5.22 -6.33
CA PRO A 53 6.40 -6.28 -6.93
C PRO A 53 5.76 -7.18 -5.87
N GLY A 54 4.59 -7.74 -6.21
CA GLY A 54 3.87 -8.66 -5.35
C GLY A 54 4.74 -9.87 -4.98
N ARG A 55 4.83 -10.14 -3.68
CA ARG A 55 5.40 -11.36 -3.10
C ARG A 55 4.25 -12.29 -2.75
N SER A 56 3.64 -12.90 -3.77
CA SER A 56 2.81 -14.08 -3.54
C SER A 56 3.73 -15.23 -3.14
N LEU A 57 3.39 -15.95 -2.07
CA LEU A 57 3.96 -17.28 -1.83
C LEU A 57 3.55 -18.16 -3.02
N ASN A 58 4.37 -18.22 -4.07
CA ASN A 58 4.34 -19.38 -4.94
C ASN A 58 5.05 -20.51 -4.18
N PRO A 59 4.47 -21.72 -4.10
CA PRO A 59 5.25 -22.90 -3.77
C PRO A 59 6.42 -23.10 -4.75
#